data_AF-A0A3P1WQR9-F1
#
_entry.id   AF-A0A3P1WQR9-F1
#
_cell.length_a   1.000
_cell.length_b   1.000
_cell.length_c   1.000
_cell.angle_alpha   90.00
_cell.angle_beta   90.00
_cell.angle_gamma   90.00
#
_symmetry.space_group_name_H-M   'P 1'
#
loop_
_entity.id
_entity.type
_entity.pdbx_description
1 polymer ?
#
loop_
_entity_poly.entity_id
_entity_poly.type
_entity_poly.pdbx_seq_one_letter_code
_entity_poly.pdbx_strand_id
1 'polypeptide(L)'
;MDTPMRIPADSGFRSLWLQNMVGRELMTHVRQRTRDELPPDLSTEAREAALRAIDDALYSLTMLVDGIFAPTRDETGRIQFQVDLVGRLQDVETGEVLHAESLHDGDGACGWMAGWLEGDFGEHS
;
A
#
# COMPACT_ATOMS: atom_id res chain seq x y z
N MET A 1 18.91 13.69 -4.80
CA MET A 1 19.85 12.69 -4.26
C MET A 1 19.00 11.77 -3.44
N ASP A 2 18.82 10.52 -3.88
CA ASP A 2 18.08 9.54 -3.09
C ASP A 2 18.90 9.18 -1.86
N THR A 3 18.32 9.45 -0.69
CA THR A 3 18.86 9.01 0.59
C THR A 3 18.92 7.48 0.56
N PRO A 4 20.06 6.85 0.88
CA PRO A 4 20.14 5.39 0.91
C PRO A 4 19.11 4.84 1.89
N MET A 5 18.29 3.92 1.40
CA MET A 5 17.25 3.24 2.17
C MET A 5 17.88 2.50 3.35
N ARG A 6 17.52 2.89 4.58
CA ARG A 6 18.02 2.24 5.79
C ARG A 6 17.01 1.24 6.32
N ILE A 7 17.30 -0.04 6.12
CA ILE A 7 16.46 -1.14 6.60
C ILE A 7 16.66 -1.32 8.12
N PRO A 8 15.60 -1.34 8.95
CA PRO A 8 15.72 -1.61 10.37
C PRO A 8 16.28 -3.02 10.67
N ALA A 9 17.22 -3.10 11.62
CA ALA A 9 17.81 -4.36 12.05
C ALA A 9 16.85 -5.17 12.94
N ASP A 10 16.09 -4.49 13.80
CA ASP A 10 15.04 -5.12 14.61
C ASP A 10 13.91 -5.64 13.73
N SER A 11 13.43 -6.86 14.00
CA SER A 11 12.42 -7.50 13.15
C SER A 11 11.05 -6.85 13.25
N GLY A 12 10.64 -6.39 14.44
CA GLY A 12 9.32 -5.73 14.61
C GLY A 12 9.30 -4.39 13.90
N PHE A 13 10.35 -3.58 14.09
CA PHE A 13 10.47 -2.31 13.35
C PHE A 13 10.63 -2.52 11.85
N ARG A 14 11.24 -3.62 11.40
CA ARG A 14 11.35 -3.93 9.98
C ARG A 14 10.01 -4.31 9.35
N SER A 15 9.15 -5.06 10.03
CA SER A 15 7.79 -5.36 9.55
C SER A 15 6.98 -4.08 9.37
N LEU A 16 6.93 -3.23 10.39
CA LEU A 16 6.24 -1.94 10.29
C LEU A 16 6.83 -1.04 9.19
N TRP A 17 8.15 -1.01 9.07
CA TRP A 17 8.83 -0.27 8.01
C TRP A 17 8.46 -0.79 6.62
N LEU A 18 8.38 -2.11 6.43
CA LEU A 18 7.97 -2.71 5.15
C LEU A 18 6.52 -2.39 4.79
N GLN A 19 5.60 -2.41 5.76
CA GLN A 19 4.21 -2.00 5.53
C GLN A 19 4.14 -0.54 5.07
N ASN A 20 4.91 0.35 5.70
CA ASN A 20 5.00 1.75 5.28
C ASN A 20 5.64 1.93 3.90
N MET A 21 6.65 1.13 3.55
CA MET A 21 7.23 1.15 2.20
C MET A 21 6.20 0.76 1.15
N VAL A 22 5.37 -0.26 1.40
CA VAL A 22 4.25 -0.59 0.50
C VAL A 22 3.29 0.61 0.37
N GLY A 23 2.95 1.26 1.48
CA GLY A 23 2.15 2.50 1.47
C GLY A 23 2.77 3.61 0.62
N ARG A 24 4.08 3.83 0.74
CA ARG A 24 4.85 4.80 -0.04
C ARG A 24 4.80 4.49 -1.53
N GLU A 25 4.96 3.22 -1.91
CA GLU A 25 4.85 2.79 -3.32
C GLU A 25 3.44 3.03 -3.86
N LEU A 26 2.39 2.72 -3.09
CA LEU A 26 1.00 3.02 -3.47
C LEU A 26 0.78 4.53 -3.69
N MET A 27 1.26 5.38 -2.77
CA MET A 27 1.08 6.83 -2.91
C MET A 27 1.91 7.41 -4.06
N THR A 28 3.13 6.94 -4.26
CA THR A 28 4.04 7.51 -5.25
C THR A 28 3.73 7.01 -6.65
N HIS A 29 3.49 5.71 -6.82
CA HIS A 29 3.39 5.11 -8.15
C HIS A 29 1.95 4.90 -8.61
N VAL A 30 1.00 4.72 -7.69
CA VAL A 30 -0.41 4.58 -8.05
C VAL A 30 -1.12 5.92 -7.94
N ARG A 31 -1.12 6.54 -6.76
CA ARG A 31 -1.86 7.79 -6.53
C ARG A 31 -1.31 8.94 -7.35
N GLN A 32 -0.02 9.29 -7.20
CA GLN A 32 0.55 10.45 -7.89
C GLN A 32 0.48 10.30 -9.40
N ARG A 33 0.83 9.11 -9.93
CA ARG A 33 0.72 8.83 -11.36
C ARG A 33 -0.70 9.07 -11.89
N THR A 34 -1.72 8.53 -11.22
CA THR A 34 -3.12 8.70 -11.66
C THR A 34 -3.55 10.16 -11.62
N ARG A 35 -3.05 10.93 -10.65
CA ARG A 35 -3.30 12.38 -10.55
C ARG A 35 -2.65 13.17 -11.67
N ASP A 36 -1.42 12.81 -12.04
CA ASP A 36 -0.66 13.46 -13.11
C ASP A 36 -1.28 13.19 -14.50
N GLU A 37 -1.97 12.06 -14.65
CA GLU A 37 -2.68 11.69 -15.88
C GLU A 37 -4.07 12.36 -16.01
N LEU A 38 -4.56 13.10 -15.01
CA LEU A 38 -5.83 13.82 -15.11
C LEU A 38 -5.79 14.92 -16.19
N PRO A 39 -6.82 15.02 -17.06
CA PRO A 39 -6.84 16.04 -18.10
C PRO A 39 -6.63 17.45 -17.53
N PRO A 40 -5.79 18.28 -18.19
CA PRO A 40 -5.45 19.61 -17.69
C PRO A 40 -6.61 20.60 -17.82
N ASP A 41 -7.61 20.30 -18.66
CA ASP A 41 -8.77 21.12 -18.98
C ASP A 41 -10.03 20.78 -18.17
N LEU A 42 -9.92 19.87 -17.19
CA LEU A 42 -11.01 19.62 -16.23
C LEU A 42 -11.40 20.90 -15.49
N SER A 43 -12.70 21.09 -15.26
CA SER A 43 -13.16 22.11 -14.31
C SER A 43 -12.61 21.81 -12.91
N THR A 44 -12.58 22.83 -12.05
CA THR A 44 -12.16 22.67 -10.65
C THR A 44 -12.95 21.58 -9.95
N GLU A 45 -14.28 21.59 -10.09
CA GLU A 45 -15.19 20.62 -9.46
C GLU A 45 -14.94 19.20 -9.99
N ALA A 46 -14.73 19.05 -11.29
CA ALA A 46 -14.46 17.76 -11.90
C ALA A 46 -13.10 17.19 -11.44
N ARG A 47 -12.08 18.05 -11.35
CA ARG A 47 -10.76 17.66 -10.82
C ARG A 47 -10.84 17.25 -9.37
N GLU A 48 -11.52 18.02 -8.51
CA GLU A 48 -11.72 17.66 -7.10
C GLU A 48 -12.45 16.32 -6.93
N ALA A 49 -13.53 16.10 -7.69
CA ALA A 49 -14.27 14.84 -7.66
C ALA A 49 -13.38 13.65 -8.10
N ALA A 50 -12.56 13.84 -9.14
CA ALA A 50 -11.62 12.81 -9.60
C ALA A 50 -10.54 12.49 -8.56
N LEU A 51 -9.95 13.52 -7.94
CA LEU A 51 -8.95 13.35 -6.88
C LEU A 51 -9.53 12.57 -5.68
N ARG A 52 -10.77 12.88 -5.29
CA ARG A 52 -11.47 12.16 -4.23
C ARG A 52 -11.74 10.71 -4.62
N ALA A 53 -12.22 10.45 -5.84
CA ALA A 53 -12.45 9.09 -6.32
C ALA A 53 -11.17 8.23 -6.33
N ILE A 54 -10.02 8.82 -6.66
CA ILE A 54 -8.71 8.13 -6.58
C ILE A 54 -8.41 7.73 -5.13
N ASP A 55 -8.56 8.67 -4.19
CA ASP A 55 -8.27 8.44 -2.77
C ASP A 55 -9.25 7.41 -2.17
N ASP A 56 -10.54 7.49 -2.50
CA ASP A 56 -11.58 6.53 -2.06
C ASP A 56 -11.34 5.11 -2.63
N ALA A 57 -10.86 5.01 -3.88
CA ALA A 57 -10.51 3.73 -4.50
C ALA A 57 -9.29 3.07 -3.83
N LEU A 58 -8.26 3.87 -3.53
CA LEU A 58 -7.09 3.38 -2.78
C LEU A 58 -7.45 2.95 -1.36
N TYR A 59 -8.31 3.71 -0.68
CA TYR A 59 -8.83 3.31 0.62
C TYR A 59 -9.65 2.00 0.55
N SER A 60 -10.47 1.83 -0.49
CA SER A 60 -11.19 0.58 -0.72
C SER A 60 -10.23 -0.59 -0.99
N LEU A 61 -9.12 -0.34 -1.70
CA LEU A 61 -8.07 -1.35 -1.88
C LEU A 61 -7.42 -1.74 -0.56
N THR A 62 -7.13 -0.79 0.33
CA THR A 62 -6.56 -1.11 1.66
C THR A 62 -7.55 -1.91 2.52
N MET A 63 -8.85 -1.59 2.47
CA MET A 63 -9.89 -2.40 3.11
C MET A 63 -9.96 -3.84 2.58
N LEU A 64 -9.74 -4.03 1.26
CA LEU A 64 -9.72 -5.36 0.65
C LEU A 64 -8.57 -6.20 1.19
N VAL A 65 -7.35 -5.65 1.22
CA VAL A 65 -6.16 -6.38 1.72
C VAL A 65 -6.22 -6.59 3.23
N ASP A 66 -6.82 -5.68 4.00
CA ASP A 66 -7.09 -5.87 5.43
C ASP A 66 -8.15 -6.96 5.71
N GLY A 67 -8.78 -7.49 4.67
CA GLY A 67 -9.82 -8.52 4.81
C GLY A 67 -11.14 -8.00 5.39
N ILE A 68 -11.39 -6.69 5.34
CA ILE A 68 -12.67 -6.09 5.74
C ILE A 68 -13.80 -6.60 4.85
N PHE A 69 -13.53 -6.79 3.55
CA PHE A 69 -14.48 -7.44 2.66
C PHE A 69 -14.45 -8.95 2.85
N ALA A 70 -15.63 -9.57 2.85
CA ALA A 70 -15.74 -11.01 2.94
C ALA A 70 -14.96 -11.66 1.78
N PRO A 71 -14.13 -12.67 2.06
CA PRO A 71 -13.32 -13.31 1.03
C PRO A 71 -14.21 -14.12 0.08
N THR A 72 -13.76 -14.29 -1.16
CA THR A 72 -14.49 -15.12 -2.13
C THR A 72 -14.35 -16.58 -1.73
N ARG A 73 -15.45 -17.33 -1.75
CA ARG A 73 -15.49 -18.74 -1.35
C ARG A 73 -16.09 -19.59 -2.47
N ASP A 74 -15.69 -20.85 -2.52
CA ASP A 74 -16.33 -21.84 -3.38
C ASP A 74 -17.75 -22.19 -2.88
N GLU A 75 -18.51 -22.92 -3.69
CA GLU A 75 -19.90 -23.30 -3.37
C GLU A 75 -20.00 -24.13 -2.08
N THR A 76 -18.94 -24.88 -1.74
CA THR A 76 -18.91 -25.70 -0.52
C THR A 76 -18.51 -24.90 0.73
N GLY A 77 -18.02 -23.68 0.56
CA GLY A 77 -17.48 -22.83 1.61
C GLY A 77 -16.17 -23.33 2.23
N ARG A 78 -15.53 -24.36 1.64
CA ARG A 78 -14.31 -24.99 2.15
C ARG A 78 -13.04 -24.39 1.57
N ILE A 79 -13.12 -23.76 0.40
CA ILE A 79 -12.01 -23.12 -0.29
C ILE A 79 -12.25 -21.61 -0.29
N GLN A 80 -11.24 -20.86 0.14
CA GLN A 80 -11.26 -19.41 0.18
C GLN A 80 -10.19 -18.84 -0.75
N PHE A 81 -10.55 -17.83 -1.53
CA PHE A 81 -9.64 -17.00 -2.30
C PHE A 81 -9.42 -15.68 -1.55
N GLN A 82 -8.15 -15.35 -1.32
CA GLN A 82 -7.71 -14.11 -0.69
C GLN A 82 -6.78 -13.36 -1.64
N VAL A 83 -6.88 -12.04 -1.61
CA VAL A 83 -5.96 -11.12 -2.28
C VAL A 83 -5.13 -10.46 -1.21
N ASP A 84 -3.83 -10.36 -1.44
CA ASP A 84 -2.89 -9.77 -0.50
C ASP A 84 -1.87 -8.90 -1.25
N LEU A 85 -1.34 -7.90 -0.56
CA LEU A 85 -0.27 -7.03 -1.05
C LEU A 85 0.94 -7.20 -0.14
N VAL A 86 2.03 -7.73 -0.70
CA VAL A 86 3.21 -8.15 0.06
C VAL A 86 4.42 -7.33 -0.35
N GLY A 87 5.01 -6.62 0.61
CA GLY A 87 6.32 -5.98 0.46
C GLY A 87 7.44 -7.01 0.68
N ARG A 88 8.50 -6.97 -0.14
CA ARG A 88 9.62 -7.92 -0.03
C ARG A 88 10.97 -7.21 -0.06
N LEU A 89 11.83 -7.59 0.87
CA LEU A 89 13.26 -7.33 0.78
C LEU A 89 13.92 -8.50 0.07
N GLN A 90 14.56 -8.21 -1.04
CA GLN A 90 15.24 -9.21 -1.85
C GLN A 90 16.70 -8.83 -2.02
N ASP A 91 17.60 -9.79 -1.79
CA ASP A 91 18.98 -9.69 -2.24
C ASP A 91 18.98 -9.73 -3.77
N VAL A 92 19.45 -8.66 -4.40
CA VAL A 92 19.43 -8.50 -5.86
C VAL A 92 20.45 -9.39 -6.58
N GLU A 93 21.52 -9.81 -5.89
CA GLU A 93 22.57 -10.64 -6.48
C GLU A 93 22.16 -12.12 -6.46
N THR A 94 21.60 -12.58 -5.35
CA THR A 94 21.25 -13.99 -5.16
C THR A 94 19.78 -14.30 -5.48
N GLY A 95 18.91 -13.27 -5.47
CA GLY A 95 17.47 -13.41 -5.58
C GLY A 95 16.78 -13.88 -4.29
N GLU A 96 17.51 -14.04 -3.18
CA GLU A 96 16.98 -14.48 -1.91
C GLU A 96 16.01 -13.45 -1.30
N VAL A 97 14.83 -13.89 -0.89
CA VAL A 97 13.90 -13.04 -0.12
C VAL A 97 14.32 -13.04 1.34
N LEU A 98 14.92 -11.94 1.77
CA LEU A 98 15.43 -11.74 3.14
C LEU A 98 14.29 -11.49 4.14
N HIS A 99 13.21 -10.86 3.67
CA HIS A 99 12.02 -10.61 4.47
C HIS A 99 10.82 -10.34 3.55
N ALA A 100 9.63 -10.75 3.99
CA ALA A 100 8.39 -10.45 3.30
C ALA A 100 7.33 -10.11 4.35
N GLU A 101 6.56 -9.07 4.09
CA GLU A 101 5.53 -8.59 5.00
C GLU A 101 4.26 -8.37 4.21
N SER A 102 3.20 -9.03 4.65
CA SER A 102 1.84 -8.87 4.12
C SER A 102 1.20 -7.63 4.74
N LEU A 103 0.45 -6.85 3.95
CA LEU A 103 -0.41 -5.82 4.54
C LEU A 103 -1.58 -6.43 5.32
N HIS A 104 -2.02 -7.64 4.97
CA HIS A 104 -3.09 -8.34 5.69
C HIS A 104 -2.70 -8.72 7.12
N ASP A 105 -1.46 -9.19 7.31
CA ASP A 105 -0.95 -9.66 8.61
C ASP A 105 -0.45 -8.50 9.50
N GLY A 106 -0.49 -7.27 9.00
CA GLY A 106 -0.02 -6.07 9.68
C GLY A 106 -1.03 -5.43 10.62
N ASP A 107 -0.70 -4.24 11.12
CA ASP A 107 -1.53 -3.48 12.09
C ASP A 107 -2.77 -2.81 11.43
N GLY A 108 -3.16 -3.23 10.23
CA GLY A 108 -4.30 -2.73 9.44
C GLY A 108 -3.93 -1.56 8.52
N ALA A 109 -3.72 -1.85 7.23
CA ALA A 109 -3.30 -0.88 6.22
C ALA A 109 -4.30 0.27 6.02
N CYS A 110 -5.61 0.04 6.23
CA CYS A 110 -6.62 1.09 6.17
C CYS A 110 -6.43 2.15 7.26
N GLY A 111 -5.91 1.77 8.44
CA GLY A 111 -5.59 2.69 9.53
C GLY A 111 -4.40 3.59 9.21
N TRP A 112 -3.41 3.06 8.49
CA TRP A 112 -2.21 3.79 8.07
C TRP A 112 -2.43 4.71 6.86
N MET A 113 -3.47 4.46 6.07
CA MET A 113 -3.78 5.24 4.86
C MET A 113 -3.84 6.75 5.12
N ALA A 114 -4.38 7.17 6.27
CA ALA A 114 -4.43 8.59 6.63
C ALA A 114 -3.03 9.21 6.76
N GLY A 115 -2.09 8.54 7.43
CA GLY A 115 -0.70 8.99 7.53
C GLY A 115 0.00 9.02 6.16
N TRP A 116 -0.20 7.98 5.35
CA TRP A 116 0.36 7.90 4.00
C TRP A 116 -0.12 9.04 3.09
N LEU A 117 -1.38 9.45 3.21
CA LEU A 117 -1.93 10.60 2.47
C LEU A 117 -1.26 11.93 2.86
N GLU A 118 -0.83 12.04 4.12
CA GLU A 118 -0.05 13.18 4.66
C GLU A 118 1.44 13.08 4.33
N GLY A 119 1.88 11.99 3.71
CA GLY A 119 3.29 11.71 3.42
C GLY A 119 4.07 11.20 4.62
N ASP A 120 3.40 10.80 5.69
CA ASP A 120 4.01 10.11 6.82
C ASP A 120 4.08 8.61 6.53
N PHE A 121 5.29 8.12 6.30
CA PHE A 121 5.58 6.69 6.15
C PHE A 121 6.46 6.19 7.32
N GLY A 122 6.50 6.92 8.44
CA GLY A 122 7.31 6.63 9.62
C GLY A 122 8.74 7.19 9.56
N GLU A 123 9.38 7.36 10.72
CA GLU A 123 10.66 8.09 10.90
C GLU A 123 11.89 7.49 10.17
N HIS A 124 11.74 6.39 9.44
CA HIS A 124 12.82 5.68 8.74
C HIS A 124 12.47 5.28 7.29
N SER A 125 11.44 5.88 6.71
CA SER A 125 10.97 5.63 5.33
C SER A 125 11.63 6.49 4.26
#